data_AF-A0A242E475-F1
#
_entry.id   AF-A0A242E475-F1
#
_cell.length_a   1.000
_cell.length_b   1.000
_cell.length_c   1.000
_cell.angle_alpha   90.00
_cell.angle_beta   90.00
_cell.angle_gamma   90.00
#
_symmetry.space_group_name_H-M   'P 1'
#
loop_
_entity.id
_entity.type
_entity.pdbx_description
1 polymer ?
#
loop_
_entity_poly.entity_id
_entity_poly.type
_entity_poly.pdbx_seq_one_letter_code
_entity_poly.pdbx_strand_id
1 'polypeptide(L)'
;MRKAVKQLISEKEKELQNLEDSLGLGFPIIEQAKTTRICHLEAELEDLRGLEGQIKLNDNQKIVLEQLKINAGSNGSLIKAIHSLYNLLTISSNRLEKDGARGLLKAKNALARLTRKQATEVLAAFAQWALEQEENPNGIN
;
A
#
# COMPACT_ATOMS: atom_id res chain seq x y z
N MET A 1 8.72 -7.21 5.90
CA MET A 1 8.74 -5.73 5.91
C MET A 1 7.68 -5.16 6.84
N ARG A 2 6.40 -5.48 6.66
CA ARG A 2 5.29 -4.93 7.46
C ARG A 2 5.35 -5.25 8.96
N LYS A 3 5.77 -6.48 9.31
CA LYS A 3 6.01 -6.88 10.71
C LYS A 3 7.14 -6.07 11.34
N ALA A 4 8.18 -5.76 10.58
CA ALA A 4 9.30 -4.95 11.03
C ALA A 4 8.91 -3.48 11.20
N VAL A 5 8.15 -2.89 10.25
CA VAL A 5 7.65 -1.50 10.37
C VAL A 5 6.70 -1.34 11.55
N LYS A 6 5.75 -2.28 11.74
CA LYS A 6 4.85 -2.30 12.92
C LYS A 6 5.60 -2.38 14.24
N GLN A 7 6.60 -3.26 14.30
CA GLN A 7 7.44 -3.39 15.48
C GLN A 7 8.22 -2.10 15.75
N LEU A 8 8.79 -1.48 14.70
CA LEU A 8 9.51 -0.22 14.80
C LEU A 8 8.60 0.92 15.28
N ILE A 9 7.39 1.04 14.74
CA ILE A 9 6.37 2.00 15.20
C ILE A 9 6.09 1.79 16.69
N SER A 10 5.84 0.54 17.12
CA SER A 10 5.56 0.24 18.53
C SER A 10 6.73 0.59 19.46
N GLU A 11 7.97 0.32 19.04
CA GLU A 11 9.17 0.67 19.80
C GLU A 11 9.32 2.19 19.94
N LYS A 12 9.06 2.94 18.85
CA LYS A 12 9.15 4.39 18.80
C LYS A 12 8.04 5.09 19.59
N GLU A 13 6.80 4.57 19.54
CA GLU A 13 5.69 5.05 20.36
C GLU A 13 5.98 4.88 21.85
N LYS A 14 6.63 3.77 22.23
CA LYS A 14 7.04 3.55 23.62
C LYS A 14 8.15 4.52 24.04
N GLU A 15 9.14 4.78 23.17
CA GLU A 15 10.19 5.79 23.41
C GLU A 15 9.57 7.18 23.61
N LEU A 16 8.65 7.56 22.73
CA LEU A 16 7.92 8.84 22.78
C LEU A 16 7.17 8.99 24.11
N GLN A 17 6.36 8.00 24.48
CA GLN A 17 5.59 8.04 25.73
C GLN A 17 6.50 8.19 26.96
N ASN A 18 7.60 7.44 27.02
CA ASN A 18 8.55 7.55 28.14
C ASN A 18 9.16 8.96 28.23
N LEU A 19 9.42 9.62 27.09
CA LEU A 19 9.96 10.97 27.08
C LEU A 19 8.92 11.98 27.55
N GLU A 20 7.69 11.90 27.05
CA GLU A 20 6.56 12.73 27.45
C GLU A 20 6.25 12.61 28.95
N ASP A 21 6.21 11.38 29.47
CA ASP A 21 5.98 11.10 30.89
C ASP A 21 7.08 11.68 31.78
N SER A 22 8.28 11.86 31.23
CA SER A 22 9.44 12.39 31.96
C SER A 22 9.63 13.91 31.82
N LEU A 23 8.81 14.60 31.04
CA LEU A 23 8.91 16.06 30.86
C LEU A 23 8.56 16.81 32.15
N GLY A 24 9.20 17.95 32.36
CA GLY A 24 9.02 18.81 33.53
C GLY A 24 9.70 18.32 34.81
N LEU A 25 10.47 17.22 34.74
CA LEU A 25 11.16 16.63 35.88
C LEU A 25 12.67 16.93 35.93
N GLY A 26 13.23 17.58 34.90
CA GLY A 26 14.67 17.80 34.74
C GLY A 26 15.11 19.26 34.66
N PHE A 27 16.44 19.44 34.53
CA PHE A 27 17.04 20.74 34.29
C PHE A 27 16.61 21.31 32.92
N PRO A 28 16.51 22.64 32.74
CA PRO A 28 16.01 23.25 31.51
C PRO A 28 16.67 22.76 30.22
N ILE A 29 17.99 22.52 30.24
CA ILE A 29 18.72 22.01 29.07
C ILE A 29 18.33 20.56 28.71
N ILE A 30 18.02 19.74 29.71
CA ILE A 30 17.56 18.37 29.52
C ILE A 30 16.14 18.39 28.96
N GLU A 31 15.28 19.28 29.48
CA GLU A 31 13.91 19.45 28.99
C GLU A 31 13.86 19.93 27.54
N GLN A 32 14.74 20.86 27.16
CA GLN A 32 14.86 21.31 25.78
C GLN A 32 15.37 20.19 24.86
N ALA A 33 16.31 19.37 25.31
CA ALA A 33 16.79 18.20 24.58
C ALA A 33 15.68 17.16 24.38
N LYS A 34 14.89 16.87 25.43
CA LYS A 34 13.71 15.98 25.35
C LYS A 34 12.68 16.50 24.37
N THR A 35 12.32 17.78 24.48
CA THR A 35 11.36 18.43 23.57
C THR A 35 11.82 18.31 22.12
N THR A 36 13.10 18.57 21.86
CA THR A 36 13.69 18.40 20.52
C THR A 36 13.58 16.96 20.06
N ARG A 37 13.89 15.98 20.92
CA ARG A 37 13.81 14.56 20.58
C ARG A 37 12.37 14.10 20.30
N ILE A 38 11.41 14.57 21.08
CA ILE A 38 9.98 14.32 20.89
C ILE A 38 9.56 14.78 19.49
N CYS A 39 9.89 16.03 19.09
CA CYS A 39 9.55 16.52 17.76
C CYS A 39 10.12 15.65 16.63
N HIS A 40 11.35 15.15 16.78
CA HIS A 40 11.95 14.25 15.77
C HIS A 40 11.24 12.88 15.74
N LEU A 41 10.89 12.32 16.90
CA LEU A 41 10.18 11.04 17.00
C LEU A 41 8.77 11.12 16.41
N GLU A 42 8.06 12.23 16.63
CA GLU A 42 6.74 12.44 16.04
C GLU A 42 6.79 12.46 14.51
N ALA A 43 7.78 13.17 13.92
CA ALA A 43 7.98 13.20 12.48
C ALA A 43 8.37 11.82 11.92
N GLU A 44 9.27 11.10 12.58
CA GLU A 44 9.66 9.72 12.20
C GLU A 44 8.45 8.78 12.24
N LEU A 45 7.60 8.90 13.27
CA LEU A 45 6.37 8.12 13.40
C LEU A 45 5.34 8.46 12.32
N GLU A 46 5.23 9.73 11.92
CA GLU A 46 4.36 10.14 10.80
C GLU A 46 4.80 9.48 9.50
N ASP A 47 6.09 9.52 9.18
CA ASP A 47 6.66 8.86 8.00
C ASP A 47 6.44 7.34 8.06
N LEU A 48 6.73 6.70 9.19
CA LEU A 48 6.55 5.26 9.38
C LEU A 48 5.08 4.83 9.28
N ARG A 49 4.15 5.60 9.84
CA ARG A 49 2.69 5.36 9.71
C ARG A 49 2.23 5.60 8.27
N GLY A 50 2.86 6.54 7.55
CA GLY A 50 2.69 6.72 6.11
C GLY A 50 3.10 5.47 5.32
N LEU A 51 4.20 4.82 5.71
CA LEU A 51 4.62 3.53 5.15
C LEU A 51 3.70 2.37 5.56
N GLU A 52 3.05 2.45 6.73
CA GLU A 52 2.10 1.44 7.20
C GLU A 52 0.69 1.61 6.61
N GLY A 53 0.41 2.78 6.01
CA GLY A 53 -0.89 3.18 5.50
C GLY A 53 -1.55 2.07 4.69
N GLN A 54 -2.58 1.45 5.27
CA GLN A 54 -3.51 0.62 4.49
C GLN A 54 -4.20 1.55 3.50
N ILE A 55 -3.77 1.49 2.25
CA ILE A 55 -4.52 2.11 1.17
C ILE A 55 -5.91 1.48 1.18
N LYS A 56 -6.89 2.22 1.70
CA LYS A 56 -8.27 1.75 1.79
C LYS A 56 -8.89 1.84 0.41
N LEU A 57 -8.67 0.79 -0.38
CA LEU A 57 -9.19 0.69 -1.74
C LEU A 57 -10.73 0.62 -1.73
N ASN A 58 -11.37 1.43 -2.57
CA ASN A 58 -12.79 1.27 -2.88
C ASN A 58 -13.04 0.07 -3.82
N ASP A 59 -14.30 -0.20 -4.15
CA ASP A 59 -14.66 -1.39 -4.93
C ASP A 59 -14.04 -1.41 -6.33
N ASN A 60 -13.99 -0.27 -7.03
CA ASN A 60 -13.35 -0.19 -8.34
C ASN A 60 -11.85 -0.47 -8.23
N GLN A 61 -11.19 0.11 -7.23
CA GLN A 61 -9.78 -0.10 -6.98
C GLN A 61 -9.45 -1.56 -6.64
N LYS A 62 -10.29 -2.22 -5.82
CA LYS A 62 -10.15 -3.65 -5.50
C LYS A 62 -10.28 -4.53 -6.74
N ILE A 63 -11.27 -4.26 -7.60
CA ILE A 63 -11.46 -5.01 -8.85
C ILE A 63 -10.21 -4.90 -9.74
N VAL A 64 -9.65 -3.70 -9.89
CA VAL A 64 -8.46 -3.48 -10.72
C VAL A 64 -7.22 -4.15 -10.09
N LEU A 65 -7.07 -4.08 -8.77
CA LEU A 65 -5.99 -4.77 -8.06
C LEU A 65 -6.04 -6.29 -8.28
N GLU A 66 -7.21 -6.92 -8.15
CA GLU A 66 -7.34 -8.36 -8.39
C GLU A 66 -7.04 -8.72 -9.86
N GLN A 67 -7.45 -7.89 -10.82
CA GLN A 67 -7.09 -8.11 -12.22
C GLN A 67 -5.57 -8.00 -12.46
N LEU A 68 -4.87 -7.08 -11.78
CA LEU A 68 -3.41 -6.98 -11.85
C LEU A 68 -2.72 -8.25 -11.34
N LYS A 69 -3.18 -8.80 -10.21
CA LYS A 69 -2.67 -10.06 -9.66
C LYS A 69 -2.88 -11.23 -10.64
N ILE A 70 -4.07 -11.34 -11.24
CA ILE A 70 -4.37 -12.34 -12.27
C ILE A 70 -3.43 -12.19 -13.47
N ASN A 71 -3.23 -10.96 -13.96
CA ASN A 71 -2.39 -10.70 -15.14
C ASN A 71 -0.90 -10.98 -14.88
N ALA A 72 -0.43 -10.78 -13.65
CA ALA A 72 0.93 -11.10 -13.24
C ALA A 72 1.22 -12.61 -13.34
N GLY A 73 0.21 -13.43 -13.04
CA GLY A 73 0.31 -14.89 -13.03
C GLY A 73 1.33 -15.41 -11.99
N SER A 74 1.61 -16.71 -12.02
CA SER A 74 2.54 -17.37 -11.08
C SER A 74 3.99 -16.92 -11.21
N ASN A 75 4.38 -16.33 -12.36
CA ASN A 75 5.75 -15.88 -12.64
C ASN A 75 5.96 -14.37 -12.36
N GLY A 76 4.96 -13.66 -11.84
CA GLY A 76 5.13 -12.32 -11.22
C GLY A 76 5.56 -11.18 -12.15
N SER A 77 5.30 -11.22 -13.47
CA SER A 77 5.78 -10.16 -14.37
C SER A 77 4.96 -8.86 -14.23
N LEU A 78 5.54 -7.86 -13.55
CA LEU A 78 4.98 -6.50 -13.41
C LEU A 78 4.68 -5.85 -14.77
N ILE A 79 5.60 -5.97 -15.73
CA ILE A 79 5.43 -5.40 -17.08
C ILE A 79 4.24 -6.05 -17.78
N LYS A 80 4.12 -7.38 -17.72
CA LYS A 80 2.99 -8.11 -18.30
C LYS A 80 1.68 -7.74 -17.62
N ALA A 81 1.67 -7.60 -16.30
CA ALA A 81 0.48 -7.24 -15.53
C ALA A 81 -0.07 -5.86 -15.94
N ILE A 82 0.82 -4.86 -15.97
CA ILE A 82 0.48 -3.48 -16.35
C ILE A 82 0.09 -3.42 -17.83
N HIS A 83 0.88 -4.03 -18.73
CA HIS A 83 0.59 -4.02 -20.16
C HIS A 83 -0.77 -4.65 -20.46
N SER A 84 -1.07 -5.80 -19.85
CA SER A 84 -2.36 -6.48 -20.03
C SER A 84 -3.53 -5.66 -19.48
N LEU A 85 -3.32 -4.93 -18.37
CA LEU A 85 -4.35 -4.06 -17.80
C LEU A 85 -4.65 -2.85 -18.73
N TYR A 86 -3.63 -2.21 -19.28
CA TYR A 86 -3.86 -1.10 -20.23
C TYR A 86 -4.43 -1.58 -21.55
N ASN A 87 -3.99 -2.74 -22.03
CA ASN A 87 -4.56 -3.35 -23.23
C ASN A 87 -6.06 -3.65 -23.06
N LEU A 88 -6.54 -3.89 -21.85
CA LEU A 88 -7.98 -4.08 -21.58
C LEU A 88 -8.83 -2.86 -21.99
N LEU A 89 -8.27 -1.65 -21.93
CA LEU A 89 -8.97 -0.42 -22.36
C LEU A 89 -9.15 -0.33 -23.88
N THR A 90 -8.29 -1.00 -24.65
CA THR A 90 -8.33 -0.99 -26.13
C THR A 90 -9.34 -2.01 -26.68
N ILE A 91 -9.66 -3.05 -25.91
CA ILE A 91 -10.64 -4.07 -26.29
C ILE A 91 -12.06 -3.49 -26.23
N SER A 92 -12.85 -3.61 -27.29
CA SER A 92 -14.23 -3.11 -27.30
C SER A 92 -15.12 -3.84 -26.28
N SER A 93 -16.02 -3.11 -25.62
CA SER A 93 -16.92 -3.70 -24.61
C SER A 93 -17.85 -4.75 -25.25
N ASN A 94 -18.37 -4.47 -26.44
CA ASN A 94 -19.21 -5.40 -27.21
C ASN A 94 -18.51 -6.73 -27.50
N ARG A 95 -17.18 -6.73 -27.65
CA ARG A 95 -16.40 -7.96 -27.83
C ARG A 95 -16.33 -8.76 -26.53
N LEU A 96 -16.02 -8.10 -25.41
CA LEU A 96 -15.97 -8.75 -24.10
C LEU A 96 -17.34 -9.34 -23.69
N GLU A 97 -18.43 -8.68 -24.07
CA GLU A 97 -19.79 -9.19 -23.86
C GLU A 97 -20.09 -10.43 -24.70
N LYS A 98 -19.75 -10.40 -25.99
CA LYS A 98 -19.92 -11.55 -26.90
C LYS A 98 -19.10 -12.77 -26.48
N ASP A 99 -17.88 -12.53 -26.01
CA ASP A 99 -16.96 -13.58 -25.57
C ASP A 99 -17.31 -14.13 -24.17
N GLY A 100 -18.39 -13.63 -23.54
CA GLY A 100 -18.80 -14.04 -22.19
C GLY A 100 -17.80 -13.63 -21.09
N ALA A 101 -16.86 -12.73 -21.38
CA ALA A 101 -15.76 -12.33 -20.52
C ALA A 101 -16.18 -11.30 -19.46
N ARG A 102 -17.22 -11.62 -18.67
CA ARG A 102 -17.86 -10.71 -17.71
C ARG A 102 -16.88 -10.15 -16.67
N GLY A 103 -15.91 -10.95 -16.22
CA GLY A 103 -14.85 -10.52 -15.30
C GLY A 103 -13.97 -9.41 -15.89
N LEU A 104 -13.50 -9.60 -17.12
CA LEU A 104 -12.70 -8.60 -17.85
C LEU A 104 -13.50 -7.33 -18.14
N LEU A 105 -14.78 -7.45 -18.50
CA LEU A 105 -15.66 -6.29 -18.67
C LEU A 105 -15.81 -5.47 -17.38
N LYS A 106 -15.97 -6.16 -16.23
CA LYS A 106 -16.04 -5.51 -14.92
C LYS A 106 -14.73 -4.79 -14.58
N ALA A 107 -13.58 -5.43 -14.81
CA ALA A 107 -12.26 -4.82 -14.60
C ALA A 107 -12.03 -3.61 -15.51
N LYS A 108 -12.43 -3.70 -16.79
CA LYS A 108 -12.36 -2.59 -17.74
C LYS A 108 -13.15 -1.38 -17.24
N ASN A 109 -14.40 -1.60 -16.83
CA ASN A 109 -15.28 -0.53 -16.36
C ASN A 109 -14.77 0.09 -15.04
N ALA A 110 -14.23 -0.73 -14.14
CA ALA A 110 -13.61 -0.24 -12.91
C ALA A 110 -12.36 0.61 -13.18
N LEU A 111 -11.49 0.16 -14.09
CA LEU A 111 -10.28 0.87 -14.51
C LEU A 111 -10.60 2.23 -15.13
N ALA A 112 -11.58 2.28 -16.04
CA ALA A 112 -12.00 3.52 -16.70
C ALA A 112 -12.57 4.57 -15.73
N ARG A 113 -12.98 4.16 -14.52
CA ARG A 113 -13.55 5.03 -13.48
C ARG A 113 -12.53 5.50 -12.44
N LEU A 114 -11.28 5.03 -12.51
CA LEU A 114 -10.26 5.45 -11.55
C LEU A 114 -9.78 6.88 -11.85
N THR A 115 -9.72 7.69 -10.80
CA THR A 115 -8.95 8.95 -10.84
C THR A 115 -7.45 8.65 -10.85
N ARG A 116 -6.63 9.65 -11.21
CA ARG A 116 -5.15 9.52 -11.17
C ARG A 116 -4.65 9.11 -9.78
N LYS A 117 -5.20 9.73 -8.71
CA LYS A 117 -4.87 9.36 -7.33
C LYS A 117 -5.19 7.91 -7.04
N GLN A 118 -6.39 7.46 -7.40
CA GLN A 118 -6.83 6.08 -7.18
C GLN A 118 -6.01 5.06 -7.97
N ALA A 119 -5.54 5.42 -9.17
CA ALA A 119 -4.65 4.58 -9.96
C ALA A 119 -3.29 4.41 -9.26
N THR A 120 -2.71 5.49 -8.73
CA THR A 120 -1.48 5.43 -7.93
C THR A 120 -1.65 4.56 -6.69
N GLU A 121 -2.77 4.70 -5.98
CA GLU A 121 -3.13 3.88 -4.82
C GLU A 121 -3.22 2.39 -5.16
N VAL A 122 -3.81 2.03 -6.31
CA VAL A 122 -3.86 0.64 -6.78
C VAL A 122 -2.47 0.11 -7.14
N LEU A 123 -1.64 0.90 -7.80
CA LEU A 123 -0.27 0.50 -8.14
C LEU A 123 0.59 0.29 -6.89
N ALA A 124 0.46 1.16 -5.89
CA ALA A 124 1.14 1.02 -4.61
C ALA A 124 0.68 -0.25 -3.87
N ALA A 125 -0.64 -0.52 -3.84
CA ALA A 125 -1.17 -1.76 -3.26
C ALA A 125 -0.71 -3.01 -4.02
N PHE A 126 -0.57 -2.93 -5.35
CA PHE A 126 -0.07 -4.03 -6.17
C PHE A 126 1.43 -4.29 -5.94
N ALA A 127 2.25 -3.24 -5.85
CA ALA A 127 3.67 -3.35 -5.50
C ALA A 127 3.85 -3.96 -4.11
N GLN A 128 3.04 -3.52 -3.13
CA GLN A 128 3.03 -4.08 -1.79
C GLN A 128 2.70 -5.58 -1.79
N TRP A 129 1.66 -5.99 -2.52
CA TRP A 129 1.33 -7.40 -2.67
C TRP A 129 2.47 -8.23 -3.29
N ALA A 130 3.17 -7.68 -4.28
CA ALA A 130 4.30 -8.36 -4.93
C ALA A 130 5.47 -8.58 -3.96
N LEU A 131 5.81 -7.58 -3.14
CA LEU A 131 6.84 -7.70 -2.10
C LEU A 131 6.47 -8.75 -1.04
N GLU A 132 5.18 -8.87 -0.70
CA GLU A 132 4.71 -9.91 0.24
C GLU A 132 4.87 -11.34 -0.31
N GLN A 133 4.92 -11.54 -1.63
CA GLN A 133 5.20 -12.85 -2.22
C GLN A 133 6.66 -13.28 -2.04
N GLU A 134 7.61 -12.33 -2.04
CA GLU A 134 9.02 -12.64 -1.76
C GLU A 134 9.24 -13.12 -0.32
N GLU A 135 8.46 -12.58 0.63
CA GLU A 135 8.57 -12.92 2.06
C GLU A 135 7.91 -14.27 2.42
N ASN A 136 7.12 -14.88 1.52
CA ASN A 136 6.46 -16.17 1.75
C ASN A 136 6.43 -17.07 0.49
N PRO A 137 7.58 -17.64 0.09
CA PRO A 137 7.71 -18.41 -1.16
C PRO A 137 6.91 -19.74 -1.19
N ASN A 138 6.35 -20.18 -0.06
CA ASN A 138 5.57 -21.44 0.03
C ASN A 138 4.05 -21.20 0.14
N GLY A 139 3.57 -19.96 -0.02
CA GLY A 139 2.17 -19.57 0.19
C GLY A 139 1.26 -19.58 -1.03
N ILE A 140 1.59 -20.31 -2.10
CA ILE A 140 0.70 -20.46 -3.27
C ILE A 140 -0.27 -21.61 -3.00
N ASN A 141 -1.51 -21.28 -2.64
CA ASN A 141 -2.68 -22.15 -2.74
C ASN A 141 -3.62 -21.58 -3.80
#